data_AF-A0A792DQS9-F1
#
_entry.id   AF-A0A792DQS9-F1
#
_cell.length_a   1.000
_cell.length_b   1.000
_cell.length_c   1.000
_cell.angle_alpha   90.00
_cell.angle_beta   90.00
_cell.angle_gamma   90.00
#
_symmetry.space_group_name_H-M   'P 1'
#
loop_
_entity.id
_entity.type
_entity.pdbx_description
1 polymer ?
#
loop_
_entity_poly.entity_id
_entity_poly.type
_entity_poly.pdbx_seq_one_letter_code
_entity_poly.pdbx_strand_id
1 'polypeptide(L)'
;MTTRKKKTAVSEAAVMEAIREALEGADPRTAGLTEQLAKGYVDLLDGLPFGETREYRVTFRELTAKDSIDAEAEAERVVETNNGPMLIASPSLRGVALLRRQIAAVGDI
;
A
#
# COMPACT_ATOMS: atom_id res chain seq x y z
N MET A 1 20.14 11.18 -39.21
CA MET A 1 20.43 11.60 -37.82
C MET A 1 19.13 11.52 -37.03
N THR A 2 18.91 10.42 -36.32
CA THR A 2 17.65 10.14 -35.60
C THR A 2 17.78 10.67 -34.18
N THR A 3 17.03 11.71 -33.84
CA THR A 3 17.09 12.33 -32.52
C THR A 3 16.44 11.41 -31.48
N ARG A 4 17.26 10.90 -30.56
CA ARG A 4 16.84 10.09 -29.41
C ARG A 4 16.02 10.99 -28.47
N LYS A 5 14.70 10.74 -28.34
CA LYS A 5 13.88 11.39 -27.30
C LYS A 5 14.45 11.05 -25.91
N LYS A 6 14.96 12.07 -25.23
CA LYS A 6 15.47 12.01 -23.85
C LYS A 6 14.29 11.63 -22.95
N LYS A 7 14.32 10.45 -22.31
CA LYS A 7 13.35 10.07 -21.28
C LYS A 7 13.47 11.09 -20.15
N THR A 8 12.43 11.88 -19.93
CA THR A 8 12.34 12.86 -18.85
C THR A 8 12.32 12.09 -17.53
N ALA A 9 13.37 12.21 -16.73
CA ALA A 9 13.34 11.78 -15.35
C ALA A 9 12.35 12.69 -14.61
N VAL A 10 11.26 12.13 -14.10
CA VAL A 10 10.32 12.86 -13.25
C VAL A 10 11.05 13.14 -11.93
N SER A 11 11.14 14.40 -11.52
CA SER A 11 11.81 14.78 -10.27
C SER A 11 11.02 14.26 -9.07
N GLU A 12 11.70 13.90 -7.98
CA GLU A 12 11.03 13.45 -6.75
C GLU A 12 9.99 14.45 -6.25
N ALA A 13 10.26 15.75 -6.37
CA ALA A 13 9.30 16.80 -6.04
C ALA A 13 8.01 16.73 -6.87
N ALA A 14 8.10 16.44 -8.17
CA ALA A 14 6.93 16.29 -9.03
C ALA A 14 6.17 14.99 -8.74
N VAL A 15 6.86 13.92 -8.33
CA VAL A 15 6.22 12.69 -7.87
C VAL A 15 5.46 12.94 -6.57
N MET A 16 6.07 13.63 -5.61
CA MET A 16 5.44 13.97 -4.34
C MET A 16 4.23 14.89 -4.52
N GLU A 17 4.31 15.83 -5.46
CA GLU A 17 3.19 16.71 -5.77
C GLU A 17 2.03 15.96 -6.45
N ALA A 18 2.33 15.08 -7.40
CA ALA A 18 1.31 14.23 -8.03
C ALA A 18 0.66 13.27 -7.04
N ILE A 19 1.43 12.75 -6.08
CA ILE A 19 0.90 11.94 -4.96
C ILE A 19 -0.01 12.80 -4.09
N ARG A 20 0.40 14.02 -3.74
CA ARG A 20 -0.42 14.95 -2.94
C ARG A 20 -1.73 15.27 -3.66
N GLU A 21 -1.69 15.63 -4.94
CA GLU A 21 -2.88 15.94 -5.75
C GLU A 21 -3.82 14.73 -5.87
N ALA A 22 -3.29 13.52 -6.05
CA ALA A 22 -4.08 12.30 -6.07
C ALA A 22 -4.71 11.97 -4.72
N LEU A 23 -4.08 12.36 -3.61
CA LEU A 23 -4.60 12.18 -2.25
C LEU A 23 -5.58 13.30 -1.85
N GLU A 24 -5.38 14.52 -2.33
CA GLU A 24 -6.16 15.73 -1.96
C GLU A 24 -7.27 16.06 -2.98
N GLY A 25 -7.48 15.23 -4.01
CA GLY A 25 -8.56 15.40 -4.98
C GLY A 25 -9.96 15.33 -4.35
N ALA A 26 -10.99 15.71 -5.13
CA ALA A 26 -12.40 15.69 -4.71
C ALA A 26 -12.99 14.27 -4.52
N ASP A 27 -12.16 13.22 -4.48
CA ASP A 27 -12.61 11.86 -4.20
C ASP A 27 -12.89 11.75 -2.68
N PRO A 28 -14.14 11.47 -2.28
CA PRO A 28 -14.47 11.27 -0.87
C PRO A 28 -13.64 10.16 -0.20
N ARG A 29 -13.03 9.25 -0.97
CA ARG A 29 -12.18 8.15 -0.47
C ARG A 29 -10.79 8.60 -0.03
N THR A 30 -10.32 9.75 -0.50
CA THR A 30 -8.97 10.25 -0.19
C THR A 30 -8.99 11.54 0.63
N ALA A 31 -10.18 12.13 0.82
CA ALA A 31 -10.38 13.35 1.61
C ALA A 31 -9.74 13.26 3.00
N GLY A 32 -8.72 14.10 3.25
CA GLY A 32 -8.01 14.17 4.54
C GLY A 32 -7.08 12.99 4.83
N LEU A 33 -6.87 12.08 3.88
CA LEU A 33 -6.09 10.84 4.09
C LEU A 33 -4.65 11.14 4.54
N THR A 34 -4.00 12.15 3.97
CA THR A 34 -2.64 12.56 4.36
C THR A 34 -2.56 12.94 5.84
N GLU A 35 -3.53 13.70 6.34
CA GLU A 35 -3.57 14.13 7.75
C GLU A 35 -3.89 12.95 8.67
N GLN A 36 -4.83 12.08 8.27
CA GLN A 36 -5.19 10.89 9.04
C GLN A 36 -3.98 9.96 9.19
N LEU A 37 -3.26 9.68 8.09
CA LEU A 37 -2.04 8.86 8.10
C LEU A 37 -0.96 9.47 8.98
N ALA A 38 -0.77 10.79 8.96
CA ALA A 38 0.16 11.48 9.85
C ALA A 38 -0.22 11.34 11.34
N LYS A 39 -1.51 11.15 11.65
CA LYS A 39 -2.03 10.86 12.98
C LYS A 39 -2.07 9.36 13.31
N GLY A 40 -1.65 8.48 12.38
CA GLY A 40 -1.58 7.04 12.59
C GLY A 40 -2.91 6.30 12.47
N TYR A 41 -3.93 6.89 11.84
CA TYR A 41 -5.21 6.22 11.60
C TYR A 41 -5.74 6.50 10.19
N VAL A 42 -6.75 5.74 9.77
CA VAL A 42 -7.57 6.03 8.59
C VAL A 42 -9.03 5.74 8.93
N ASP A 43 -9.91 6.67 8.58
CA ASP A 43 -11.35 6.46 8.62
C ASP A 43 -11.81 5.91 7.25
N LEU A 44 -12.43 4.73 7.28
CA LEU A 44 -12.93 4.01 6.12
C LEU A 44 -14.28 4.58 5.70
N LEU A 45 -14.50 4.72 4.39
CA LEU A 45 -15.78 5.19 3.86
C LEU A 45 -16.93 4.19 4.14
N ASP A 46 -16.70 2.91 3.84
CA ASP A 46 -17.72 1.87 3.89
C ASP A 46 -17.71 1.04 5.19
N GLY A 47 -16.66 1.21 6.00
CA GLY A 47 -16.37 0.40 7.18
C GLY A 47 -16.08 -1.07 6.87
N LEU A 48 -15.56 -1.79 7.86
CA LEU A 48 -15.36 -3.24 7.85
C LEU A 48 -16.43 -3.92 8.71
N PRO A 49 -17.08 -5.00 8.23
CA PRO A 49 -18.07 -5.71 9.01
C PRO A 49 -17.42 -6.46 10.18
N PHE A 50 -18.02 -6.36 11.37
CA PHE A 50 -17.63 -7.11 12.56
C PHE A 50 -18.89 -7.55 13.32
N GLY A 51 -19.25 -8.84 13.21
CA GLY A 51 -20.52 -9.32 13.75
C GLY A 51 -21.71 -8.62 13.10
N GLU A 52 -22.53 -7.94 13.91
CA GLU A 52 -23.69 -7.15 13.47
C GLU A 52 -23.37 -5.65 13.27
N THR A 53 -22.17 -5.20 13.64
CA THR A 53 -21.73 -3.81 13.53
C THR A 53 -20.73 -3.61 12.38
N ARG A 54 -20.40 -2.34 12.11
CA ARG A 54 -19.33 -1.97 11.17
C ARG A 54 -18.35 -1.07 11.89
N GLU A 55 -17.07 -1.37 11.72
CA GLU A 55 -15.97 -0.58 12.25
C GLU A 55 -15.39 0.31 11.16
N TYR A 56 -15.26 1.60 11.47
CA TYR A 56 -14.89 2.61 10.48
C TYR A 56 -13.45 3.09 10.65
N ARG A 57 -12.82 2.88 11.81
CA ARG A 57 -11.46 3.38 12.05
C ARG A 57 -10.45 2.25 12.02
N VAL A 58 -9.32 2.48 11.36
CA VAL A 58 -8.15 1.60 11.39
C VAL A 58 -6.99 2.38 11.95
N THR A 59 -6.24 1.79 12.88
CA THR A 59 -4.99 2.38 13.39
C THR A 59 -3.80 1.55 12.95
N PHE A 60 -2.64 2.20 12.85
CA PHE A 60 -1.42 1.60 12.34
C PHE A 60 -0.33 1.53 13.41
N ARG A 61 0.47 0.48 13.35
CA ARG A 61 1.72 0.33 14.08
C ARG A 61 2.90 0.40 13.11
N GLU A 62 4.09 0.62 13.66
CA GLU A 62 5.33 0.47 12.90
C GLU A 62 5.54 -0.98 12.47
N LEU A 63 6.06 -1.14 11.26
CA LEU A 63 6.46 -2.44 10.72
C LEU A 63 7.79 -2.87 11.31
N THR A 64 7.88 -4.13 11.73
CA THR A 64 9.12 -4.74 12.20
C THR A 64 9.89 -5.38 11.04
N ALA A 65 11.18 -5.66 11.25
CA ALA A 65 11.96 -6.42 10.28
C ALA A 65 11.35 -7.80 9.99
N LYS A 66 10.73 -8.43 10.99
CA LYS A 66 10.02 -9.70 10.83
C LYS A 66 8.82 -9.57 9.89
N ASP A 67 8.04 -8.49 10.03
CA ASP A 67 6.88 -8.25 9.15
C ASP A 67 7.31 -8.16 7.68
N SER A 68 8.43 -7.48 7.42
CA SER A 68 9.00 -7.37 6.08
C SER A 68 9.42 -8.73 5.53
N ILE A 69 10.18 -9.53 6.28
CA ILE A 69 10.62 -10.86 5.85
C ILE A 69 9.43 -11.77 5.57
N ASP A 70 8.44 -11.79 6.46
CA ASP A 70 7.24 -12.61 6.30
C ASP A 70 6.40 -12.17 5.09
N ALA A 71 6.36 -10.87 4.78
CA ALA A 71 5.67 -10.35 3.61
C ALA A 71 6.39 -10.70 2.30
N GLU A 72 7.72 -10.68 2.27
CA GLU A 72 8.51 -11.15 1.11
C GLU A 72 8.29 -12.65 0.88
N ALA A 73 8.41 -13.46 1.93
CA ALA A 73 8.25 -14.91 1.85
C ALA A 73 6.84 -15.32 1.37
N GLU A 74 5.81 -14.57 1.75
CA GLU A 74 4.44 -14.76 1.27
C GLU A 74 4.24 -14.31 -0.18
N ALA A 75 4.96 -13.27 -0.60
CA ALA A 75 4.87 -12.74 -1.95
C ALA A 75 5.64 -13.58 -2.99
N GLU A 76 6.51 -14.47 -2.52
CA GLU A 76 7.35 -15.33 -3.34
C GLU A 76 6.71 -16.70 -3.57
N ARG A 77 6.74 -17.17 -4.81
CA ARG A 77 6.29 -18.51 -5.17
C ARG A 77 7.19 -19.13 -6.24
N VAL A 78 7.55 -20.39 -6.04
CA VAL A 78 8.18 -21.20 -7.09
C VAL A 78 7.12 -21.60 -8.10
N VAL A 79 7.37 -21.30 -9.37
CA VAL A 79 6.49 -21.62 -10.49
C VAL A 79 7.27 -22.45 -11.49
N GLU A 80 6.68 -23.57 -11.90
CA GLU A 80 7.19 -24.37 -13.00
C GLU A 80 7.00 -23.60 -14.31
N THR A 81 8.09 -23.41 -15.05
CA THR A 81 8.08 -22.76 -16.37
C THR A 81 8.67 -23.69 -17.41
N ASN A 82 8.52 -23.35 -18.70
CA ASN A 82 9.15 -24.10 -19.79
C ASN A 82 10.69 -24.14 -19.70
N ASN A 83 11.30 -23.23 -18.93
CA ASN A 83 12.75 -23.16 -18.71
C ASN A 83 13.18 -23.79 -17.36
N GLY A 84 12.27 -24.49 -16.69
CA GLY A 84 12.46 -25.06 -15.35
C GLY A 84 11.82 -24.23 -14.22
N PRO A 85 12.00 -24.64 -12.97
CA PRO A 85 11.45 -23.94 -11.81
C PRO A 85 12.05 -22.55 -11.66
N MET A 86 11.21 -21.53 -11.50
CA MET A 86 11.63 -20.15 -11.25
C MET A 86 10.95 -19.58 -10.00
N LEU A 87 11.69 -18.78 -9.23
CA LEU A 87 11.13 -17.98 -8.14
C LEU A 87 10.52 -16.70 -8.70
N ILE A 88 9.23 -16.47 -8.42
CA ILE A 88 8.51 -15.27 -8.82
C ILE A 88 8.07 -14.52 -7.57
N ALA A 89 8.48 -13.26 -7.46
CA ALA A 89 8.03 -12.34 -6.41
C ALA A 89 6.90 -11.45 -6.94
N SER A 90 5.82 -11.29 -6.16
CA SER A 90 4.69 -10.42 -6.50
C SER A 90 4.75 -9.11 -5.70
N PRO A 91 5.11 -7.97 -6.34
CA PRO A 91 5.17 -6.67 -5.64
C PRO A 91 3.82 -6.26 -5.05
N SER A 92 2.72 -6.57 -5.74
CA SER A 92 1.37 -6.26 -5.27
C SER A 92 1.00 -7.08 -4.04
N LEU A 93 1.31 -8.39 -4.04
CA LEU A 93 1.02 -9.25 -2.89
C LEU A 93 1.85 -8.84 -1.68
N ARG A 94 3.13 -8.51 -1.90
CA ARG A 94 4.00 -7.95 -0.87
C ARG A 94 3.43 -6.67 -0.26
N GLY A 95 2.94 -5.75 -1.09
CA GLY A 95 2.31 -4.50 -0.63
C GLY A 95 1.10 -4.75 0.26
N VAL A 96 0.19 -5.65 -0.16
CA VAL A 96 -0.97 -6.06 0.64
C VAL A 96 -0.56 -6.76 1.94
N ALA A 97 0.46 -7.62 1.87
CA ALA A 97 1.00 -8.36 3.01
C ALA A 97 1.64 -7.43 4.05
N LEU A 98 2.30 -6.35 3.63
CA LEU A 98 2.82 -5.32 4.53
C LEU A 98 1.69 -4.50 5.15
N LEU A 99 0.77 -4.00 4.33
CA LEU A 99 -0.35 -3.17 4.80
C LEU A 99 -1.15 -3.88 5.89
N ARG A 100 -1.52 -5.15 5.68
CA ARG A 100 -2.28 -5.91 6.69
C ARG A 100 -1.51 -6.11 8.00
N ARG A 101 -0.17 -6.22 7.94
CA ARG A 101 0.67 -6.39 9.13
C ARG A 101 0.84 -5.08 9.88
N GLN A 102 0.78 -3.96 9.16
CA GLN A 102 0.84 -2.62 9.72
C GLN A 102 -0.43 -2.23 10.48
N ILE A 103 -1.58 -2.83 10.15
CA ILE A 103 -2.83 -2.62 10.89
C ILE A 103 -2.66 -3.13 12.33
N ALA A 104 -2.83 -2.22 13.30
CA ALA A 104 -2.76 -2.52 14.72
C ALA A 104 -4.12 -2.90 15.29
N ALA A 105 -5.15 -2.12 14.97
CA ALA A 105 -6.51 -2.29 15.44
C ALA A 105 -7.52 -1.79 14.39
N VAL A 106 -8.73 -2.35 14.46
CA VAL A 106 -9.88 -1.94 13.65
C VAL A 106 -11.04 -1.68 14.62
N GLY A 107 -11.52 -0.44 14.68
CA GLY A 107 -12.45 0.02 15.72
C GLY A 107 -11.74 0.28 17.05
N ASP A 108 -12.48 0.13 18.15
CA ASP A 108 -11.98 0.23 19.53
C ASP A 108 -11.40 -1.10 20.07
N ILE A 109 -11.05 -2.03 19.16
CA ILE A 109 -10.71 -3.43 19.47
C ILE A 109 -9.22 -3.68 19.30
#